data_AF-A0A822D8X7-F1
#
_entry.id   AF-A0A822D8X7-F1
#
_cell.length_a   1.000
_cell.length_b   1.000
_cell.length_c   1.000
_cell.angle_alpha   90.00
_cell.angle_beta   90.00
_cell.angle_gamma   90.00
#
_symmetry.space_group_name_H-M   'P 1'
#
loop_
_entity.id
_entity.type
_entity.pdbx_description
1 polymer ?
#
loop_
_entity_poly.entity_id
_entity_poly.type
_entity_poly.pdbx_seq_one_letter_code
_entity_poly.pdbx_strand_id
1 'polypeptide(L)'
;DTLPLNIHLLTFEQLGQKNYLVRVEHYFELFEDDTYSQPVAFDLQLIFKSLGVINSTVELTLGANLPLAELQRLEWLTGDKESSRMAVS
;
A
#
# COMPACT_ATOMS: atom_id res chain seq x y z
N ASP A 1 -10.82 -12.08 -9.17
CA ASP A 1 -10.47 -10.98 -10.09
C ASP A 1 -8.96 -10.91 -10.18
N THR A 2 -8.41 -10.30 -11.23
CA THR A 2 -6.97 -10.12 -11.40
C THR A 2 -6.55 -8.76 -10.86
N LEU A 3 -5.31 -8.64 -10.37
CA LEU A 3 -4.75 -7.35 -10.01
C LEU A 3 -4.68 -6.42 -11.23
N PRO A 4 -4.87 -5.10 -11.06
CA PRO A 4 -4.60 -4.13 -12.12
C PRO A 4 -3.16 -4.26 -12.63
N LEU A 5 -2.93 -3.91 -13.90
CA LEU A 5 -1.61 -4.09 -14.52
C LEU A 5 -0.52 -3.31 -13.78
N ASN A 6 -0.82 -2.11 -13.31
CA ASN A 6 0.13 -1.24 -12.60
C ASN A 6 0.34 -1.59 -11.12
N ILE A 7 -0.22 -2.71 -10.65
CA ILE A 7 -0.06 -3.20 -9.28
C ILE A 7 0.63 -4.56 -9.27
N HIS A 8 1.71 -4.66 -8.50
CA HIS A 8 2.42 -5.91 -8.25
C HIS A 8 2.18 -6.39 -6.81
N LEU A 9 1.96 -7.70 -6.64
CA LEU A 9 1.86 -8.34 -5.32
C LEU A 9 3.27 -8.68 -4.83
N LEU A 10 3.88 -7.75 -4.11
CA LEU A 10 5.24 -7.89 -3.59
C LEU A 10 5.36 -8.96 -2.49
N THR A 11 4.37 -9.09 -1.62
CA THR A 11 4.37 -10.12 -0.57
C THR A 11 2.97 -10.66 -0.34
N PHE A 12 2.87 -11.98 -0.21
CA PHE A 12 1.69 -12.67 0.29
C PHE A 12 2.13 -13.81 1.21
N GLU A 13 2.03 -13.56 2.52
CA GLU A 13 2.53 -14.48 3.56
C GLU A 13 1.44 -14.77 4.57
N GLN A 14 1.32 -16.03 5.00
CA GLN A 14 0.38 -16.45 6.03
C GLN A 14 1.07 -16.43 7.41
N LEU A 15 0.68 -15.48 8.27
CA LEU A 15 1.24 -15.31 9.62
C LEU A 15 0.56 -16.21 10.68
N GLY A 16 -0.57 -16.82 10.34
CA GLY A 16 -1.34 -17.71 11.21
C GLY A 16 -2.52 -18.33 10.46
N GLN A 17 -3.42 -19.03 11.15
CA GLN A 17 -4.47 -19.80 10.47
C GLN A 17 -5.33 -18.99 9.49
N LYS A 18 -5.62 -17.72 9.81
CA LYS A 18 -6.48 -16.84 8.97
C LYS A 18 -5.96 -15.40 8.88
N ASN A 19 -4.67 -15.20 9.14
CA ASN A 19 -4.03 -13.90 9.10
C ASN A 19 -2.99 -13.88 7.99
N TYR A 20 -3.03 -12.87 7.15
CA TYR A 20 -2.15 -12.73 5.99
C TYR A 20 -1.47 -11.36 6.03
N LEU A 21 -0.16 -11.35 5.77
CA LEU A 21 0.61 -10.17 5.43
C LEU A 21 0.59 -10.00 3.92
N VAL A 22 0.10 -8.85 3.48
CA VAL A 22 0.01 -8.49 2.08
C VAL A 22 0.83 -7.22 1.85
N ARG A 23 1.69 -7.22 0.84
CA ARG A 23 2.30 -6.00 0.29
C ARG A 23 1.96 -5.91 -1.18
N VAL A 24 1.43 -4.76 -1.56
CA VAL A 24 1.17 -4.38 -2.95
C VAL A 24 2.00 -3.14 -3.26
N GLU A 25 2.49 -3.04 -4.48
CA GLU A 25 3.24 -1.87 -4.92
C GLU A 25 2.75 -1.41 -6.28
N HIS A 26 2.78 -0.10 -6.48
CA HIS A 26 2.68 0.50 -7.80
C HIS A 26 4.10 0.57 -8.36
N TYR A 27 4.41 -0.26 -9.35
CA TYR A 27 5.79 -0.43 -9.82
C TYR A 27 6.16 0.46 -11.01
N PHE A 28 5.19 1.17 -11.60
CA PHE A 28 5.46 2.22 -12.58
C PHE A 28 5.84 3.51 -11.87
N GLU A 29 6.92 4.13 -12.34
CA GLU A 29 7.36 5.45 -11.92
C GLU A 29 6.50 6.57 -12.54
N LEU A 30 6.66 7.79 -12.02
CA LEU A 30 6.00 8.97 -12.57
C LEU A 30 6.45 9.20 -14.03
N PHE A 31 5.48 9.30 -14.95
CA PHE A 31 5.69 9.49 -16.40
C PHE A 31 6.38 8.33 -17.14
N GLU A 32 6.41 7.13 -16.56
CA GLU A 32 6.89 5.94 -17.27
C GLU A 32 5.89 5.46 -18.34
N ASP A 33 4.58 5.59 -18.08
CA ASP A 33 3.50 5.25 -19.01
C ASP A 33 2.29 6.17 -18.83
N ASP A 34 1.70 6.62 -19.94
CA ASP A 34 0.58 7.58 -19.92
C ASP A 34 -0.67 7.06 -19.18
N THR A 35 -0.86 5.73 -19.15
CA THR A 35 -2.01 5.08 -18.52
C THR A 35 -1.64 4.47 -17.17
N TYR A 36 -0.55 3.72 -17.12
CA TYR A 36 -0.18 2.88 -15.99
C TYR A 36 0.66 3.58 -14.93
N SER A 37 1.18 4.78 -15.19
CA SER A 37 1.74 5.64 -14.14
C SER A 37 0.68 6.37 -13.30
N GLN A 38 -0.61 6.27 -13.67
CA GLN A 38 -1.69 6.96 -12.96
C GLN A 38 -2.16 6.20 -11.71
N PRO A 39 -2.69 6.91 -10.69
CA PRO A 39 -3.29 6.26 -9.52
C PRO A 39 -4.38 5.26 -9.88
N VAL A 40 -4.47 4.16 -9.13
CA VAL A 40 -5.48 3.11 -9.34
C VAL A 40 -6.11 2.67 -8.02
N ALA A 41 -7.40 2.37 -8.06
CA ALA A 41 -8.14 1.78 -6.96
C ALA A 41 -8.58 0.35 -7.33
N PHE A 42 -8.53 -0.57 -6.37
CA PHE A 42 -8.96 -1.96 -6.56
C PHE A 42 -9.47 -2.54 -5.24
N ASP A 43 -10.28 -3.59 -5.34
CA ASP A 43 -10.95 -4.21 -4.21
C ASP A 43 -10.20 -5.46 -3.73
N LEU A 44 -9.58 -5.38 -2.54
CA LEU A 44 -8.88 -6.49 -1.91
C LEU A 44 -9.78 -7.71 -1.67
N GLN A 45 -11.07 -7.50 -1.35
CA GLN A 45 -12.02 -8.60 -1.16
C GLN A 45 -12.24 -9.38 -2.46
N LEU A 46 -12.29 -8.71 -3.61
CA LEU A 46 -12.42 -9.36 -4.92
C LEU A 46 -11.15 -10.11 -5.34
N ILE A 47 -9.97 -9.57 -4.99
CA ILE A 47 -8.68 -10.21 -5.24
C ILE A 47 -8.54 -11.50 -4.41
N PHE A 48 -8.84 -11.44 -3.11
CA PHE A 48 -8.59 -12.55 -2.17
C PHE A 48 -9.83 -13.40 -1.84
N LYS A 49 -10.91 -13.30 -2.62
CA LYS A 49 -12.18 -14.02 -2.36
C LYS A 49 -12.06 -15.53 -2.20
N SER A 50 -11.07 -16.18 -2.83
CA SER A 50 -10.82 -17.62 -2.69
C SER A 50 -10.37 -18.03 -1.29
N LEU A 51 -9.86 -17.08 -0.49
CA LEU A 51 -9.44 -17.28 0.90
C LEU A 51 -10.59 -17.02 1.90
N GLY A 52 -11.73 -16.53 1.41
CA GLY A 52 -12.91 -16.19 2.21
C GLY A 52 -13.16 -14.68 2.32
N VAL A 53 -13.97 -14.32 3.31
CA VAL A 53 -14.34 -12.92 3.59
C VAL A 53 -13.28 -12.27 4.48
N ILE A 54 -12.78 -11.12 4.05
CA ILE A 54 -11.90 -10.24 4.82
C ILE A 54 -12.75 -9.56 5.89
N ASN A 55 -12.56 -9.95 7.15
CA ASN A 55 -13.34 -9.40 8.27
C ASN A 55 -12.75 -8.09 8.81
N SER A 56 -11.45 -7.88 8.65
CA SER A 56 -10.75 -6.68 9.07
C SER A 56 -9.43 -6.53 8.32
N THR A 57 -8.94 -5.29 8.28
CA THR A 57 -7.65 -4.92 7.72
C THR A 57 -6.98 -3.93 8.67
N VAL A 58 -5.65 -4.01 8.79
CA VAL A 58 -4.85 -3.04 9.54
C VAL A 58 -3.68 -2.63 8.65
N GLU A 59 -3.53 -1.33 8.44
CA GLU A 59 -2.40 -0.79 7.68
C GLU A 59 -1.17 -0.66 8.59
N LEU A 60 -0.03 -1.13 8.10
CA LEU A 60 1.24 -1.19 8.85
C LEU A 60 2.32 -0.43 8.08
N THR A 61 3.39 -0.06 8.79
CA THR A 61 4.65 0.35 8.15
C THR A 61 5.23 -0.79 7.31
N LEU A 62 6.15 -0.47 6.37
CA LEU A 62 6.74 -1.46 5.45
C LEU A 62 7.38 -2.67 6.16
N GLY A 63 7.96 -2.43 7.35
CA GLY A 63 8.55 -3.45 8.22
C GLY A 63 7.53 -4.38 8.91
N ALA A 64 6.23 -4.15 8.72
CA ALA A 64 5.12 -4.91 9.32
C ALA A 64 5.17 -4.99 10.86
N ASN A 65 5.72 -3.96 11.51
CA ASN A 65 5.99 -3.95 12.96
C ASN A 65 5.32 -2.80 13.73
N LEU A 66 4.67 -1.87 13.03
CA LEU A 66 3.99 -0.71 13.62
C LEU A 66 2.72 -0.38 12.81
N PRO A 67 1.55 -0.20 13.44
CA PRO A 67 0.38 0.36 12.77
C PRO A 67 0.70 1.72 12.14
N LEU A 68 0.31 1.93 10.87
CA LEU A 68 0.64 3.17 10.17
C LEU A 68 0.06 4.39 10.89
N ALA A 69 -1.12 4.24 11.50
CA ALA A 69 -1.78 5.29 12.29
C ALA A 69 -0.97 5.73 13.54
N GLU A 70 -0.03 4.91 14.00
CA GLU A 70 0.84 5.20 15.15
C GLU A 70 2.20 5.77 14.72
N LEU A 71 2.48 5.83 13.41
CA LEU A 71 3.75 6.33 12.89
C LEU A 71 3.87 7.85 13.11
N GLN A 72 4.88 8.25 13.89
CA GLN A 72 5.26 9.66 14.05
C GLN A 72 6.55 9.94 13.27
N ARG A 73 6.46 10.78 12.24
CA ARG A 73 7.63 11.25 11.47
C ARG A 73 8.13 12.57 12.04
N LEU A 74 9.45 12.71 12.12
CA LEU A 74 10.07 14.00 12.43
C LEU A 74 9.82 14.99 11.29
N GLU A 75 9.51 16.23 11.66
CA GLU A 75 9.40 17.33 10.72
C GLU A 75 10.73 18.06 10.62
N TRP A 76 11.20 18.25 9.39
CA TRP A 76 12.48 18.90 9.12
C TRP A 76 12.26 20.21 8.37
N LEU A 77 13.01 21.25 8.76
CA LEU A 77 13.10 22.48 7.99
C LEU A 77 14.14 22.28 6.89
N THR A 78 13.67 22.19 5.65
CA THR A 78 14.51 22.16 4.45
C THR A 78 14.85 23.60 4.03
N GLY A 79 15.95 23.76 3.27
CA GLY A 79 16.52 25.07 2.94
C GLY A 79 15.58 25.99 2.14
N ASP A 80 14.59 25.40 1.49
CA ASP A 80 13.50 26.07 0.81
C ASP A 80 12.22 25.78 1.62
N LYS A 81 11.42 26.81 1.93
CA LYS A 81 10.30 26.81 2.90
C LYS A 81 9.08 25.93 2.51
N GLU A 82 9.32 24.73 2.01
CA GLU A 82 8.32 23.70 1.75
C GLU A 82 8.44 22.66 2.86
N SER A 83 7.45 22.65 3.77
CA SER A 83 7.29 21.58 4.75
C SER A 83 7.15 20.25 4.00
N SER A 84 7.86 19.21 4.45
CA SER A 84 7.91 17.88 3.81
C SER A 84 6.59 17.08 3.82
N ARG A 85 5.45 17.71 4.11
CA ARG A 85 4.14 17.07 4.08
C ARG A 85 3.52 17.12 2.69
N MET A 86 3.84 16.14 1.85
CA MET A 86 2.87 15.71 0.83
C MET A 86 1.74 14.98 1.56
N ALA A 87 0.59 15.65 1.71
CA ALA A 87 -0.63 15.01 2.18
C ALA A 87 -1.08 13.99 1.12
N VAL A 88 -0.90 12.71 1.41
CA VAL A 88 -1.60 11.65 0.67
C VAL A 88 -3.10 11.89 0.93
N SER A 89 -3.80 12.31 -0.12
CA SER A 89 -5.24 12.61 -0.12
C SER A 89 -6.00 11.43 -0.73
#